data_AF-A0A2W5YT12-F1
#
_entry.id   AF-A0A2W5YT12-F1
#
_cell.length_a   1.000
_cell.length_b   1.000
_cell.length_c   1.000
_cell.angle_alpha   90.00
_cell.angle_beta   90.00
_cell.angle_gamma   90.00
#
_symmetry.space_group_name_H-M   'P 1'
#
loop_
_entity.id
_entity.type
_entity.pdbx_description
1 polymer ?
#
loop_
_entity_poly.entity_id
_entity_poly.type
_entity_poly.pdbx_seq_one_letter_code
_entity_poly.pdbx_strand_id
1 'polypeptide(L)' 'MLQTKYWEIIAGKLSAAGYTWGYCSAVTKHGWRWVVDAYRGDGRRFIVESDDLLSAFRELEATLL' A
#
# COMPACT_ATOMS: atom_id res chain seq x y z
N MET A 1 -0.48 -4.34 -18.41
CA MET A 1 0.16 -5.39 -17.58
C MET A 1 1.43 -4.94 -16.84
N LEU A 2 1.82 -3.64 -16.87
CA LEU A 2 3.04 -3.15 -16.22
C LEU A 2 2.81 -2.75 -14.75
N GLN A 3 1.69 -2.07 -14.45
CA GLN A 3 1.34 -1.59 -13.09
C GLN A 3 1.34 -2.69 -12.02
N THR A 4 0.79 -3.88 -12.34
CA THR A 4 0.67 -4.98 -11.38
C THR A 4 2.03 -5.45 -10.86
N LYS A 5 3.07 -5.46 -11.71
CA LYS A 5 4.40 -5.94 -11.30
C LYS A 5 5.15 -4.95 -10.40
N TYR A 6 4.87 -3.66 -10.51
CA TYR A 6 5.62 -2.65 -9.75
C TYR A 6 5.17 -2.58 -8.29
N TRP A 7 3.87 -2.70 -8.00
CA TRP A 7 3.40 -2.68 -6.61
C TRP A 7 3.89 -3.93 -5.85
N GLU A 8 4.00 -5.09 -6.52
CA GLU A 8 4.57 -6.32 -5.95
C GLU A 8 6.03 -6.15 -5.51
N ILE A 9 6.84 -5.42 -6.29
CA ILE A 9 8.22 -5.09 -5.93
C ILE A 9 8.26 -4.27 -4.64
N ILE A 10 7.40 -3.24 -4.54
CA ILE A 10 7.31 -2.39 -3.35
C ILE A 10 6.86 -3.21 -2.13
N ALA A 11 5.82 -4.03 -2.31
CA ALA A 11 5.35 -4.96 -1.29
C ALA A 11 6.46 -5.89 -0.79
N GLY A 12 7.30 -6.40 -1.70
CA GLY A 12 8.49 -7.19 -1.36
C GLY A 12 9.50 -6.41 -0.52
N LYS A 13 9.76 -5.13 -0.86
CA LYS A 13 10.64 -4.27 -0.05
C LYS A 13 10.08 -4.00 1.35
N LEU A 14 8.77 -3.74 1.45
CA LEU A 14 8.09 -3.57 2.74
C LEU A 14 8.25 -4.82 3.62
N SER A 15 8.01 -6.01 3.05
CA SER A 15 8.23 -7.27 3.76
C SER A 15 9.69 -7.48 4.17
N ALA A 16 10.65 -7.15 3.31
CA ALA A 16 12.08 -7.23 3.63
C ALA A 16 12.48 -6.27 4.77
N ALA A 17 11.83 -5.11 4.88
CA ALA A 17 12.00 -4.16 5.98
C ALA A 17 11.23 -4.54 7.26
N GLY A 18 10.52 -5.67 7.26
CA GLY A 18 9.78 -6.18 8.41
C GLY A 18 8.35 -5.64 8.55
N TYR A 19 7.82 -4.96 7.54
CA TYR A 19 6.41 -4.57 7.50
C TYR A 19 5.54 -5.72 7.00
N THR A 20 4.40 -5.92 7.65
CA THR A 20 3.27 -6.63 7.06
C THR A 20 2.39 -5.60 6.35
N TRP A 21 1.80 -5.99 5.22
CA TRP A 21 1.01 -5.08 4.40
C TRP A 21 -0.24 -5.79 3.85
N GLY A 22 -1.21 -4.98 3.45
CA GLY A 22 -2.46 -5.43 2.85
C GLY A 22 -3.00 -4.39 1.87
N TYR A 23 -3.88 -4.83 0.97
CA TYR A 23 -4.67 -3.90 0.16
C TYR A 23 -6.06 -4.47 -0.11
N CYS A 24 -7.02 -3.56 -0.29
CA CYS A 24 -8.35 -3.88 -0.78
C CYS A 24 -8.86 -2.75 -1.68
N SER A 25 -9.86 -3.05 -2.50
CA SER A 25 -10.63 -2.02 -3.19
C SER A 25 -11.98 -1.82 -2.50
N ALA A 26 -12.42 -0.58 -2.42
CA ALA A 26 -13.65 -0.20 -1.75
C ALA A 26 -14.40 0.86 -2.56
N VAL A 27 -15.73 0.79 -2.55
CA VAL A 27 -16.58 1.89 -3.03
C VAL A 27 -16.84 2.84 -1.87
N THR A 28 -16.40 4.08 -2.03
CA THR A 28 -16.56 5.16 -1.04
C THR A 28 -17.57 6.19 -1.54
N LYS A 29 -17.95 7.16 -0.68
CA LYS A 29 -18.76 8.32 -1.11
C LYS A 29 -18.09 9.18 -2.19
N HIS A 30 -16.78 9.01 -2.40
CA HIS A 30 -15.99 9.70 -3.40
C HIS A 30 -15.67 8.83 -4.62
N GLY A 31 -16.32 7.67 -4.75
CA GLY A 31 -16.08 6.71 -5.81
C GLY A 31 -15.22 5.52 -5.36
N TRP A 32 -14.82 4.70 -6.33
CA TRP A 32 -13.97 3.54 -6.09
C TRP A 32 -12.54 3.95 -5.74
N ARG A 33 -11.96 3.33 -4.71
CA ARG A 33 -10.59 3.56 -4.25
C ARG A 33 -9.89 2.27 -3.85
N TRP A 34 -8.57 2.28 -3.94
CA TRP A 34 -7.68 1.36 -3.24
C TRP A 34 -7.39 1.87 -1.85
N VAL A 35 -7.40 0.97 -0.88
CA VAL A 35 -6.90 1.18 0.47
C VAL A 35 -5.72 0.23 0.65
N VAL A 36 -4.55 0.77 0.93
CA VAL A 36 -3.33 -0.01 1.18
C VAL A 36 -2.84 0.32 2.57
N ASP A 37 -2.39 -0.68 3.31
CA ASP A 37 -1.89 -0.49 4.66
C ASP A 37 -0.56 -1.21 4.90
N ALA A 38 0.20 -0.70 5.88
CA ALA A 38 1.41 -1.34 6.38
C ALA A 38 1.54 -1.16 7.90
N TYR A 39 2.03 -2.21 8.59
CA TYR A 39 2.24 -2.21 10.03
C TYR A 39 3.51 -2.98 10.42
N ARG A 40 4.14 -2.59 11.55
CA ARG A 40 5.36 -3.23 12.07
C ARG A 40 5.38 -3.34 13.59
N GLY A 41 4.37 -4.02 14.17
CA GLY A 41 4.37 -4.48 15.58
C GLY A 41 4.48 -3.41 16.68
N ASP A 42 4.69 -2.15 16.33
CA ASP A 42 4.86 -0.97 17.19
C ASP A 42 3.52 -0.31 17.57
N GLY A 43 2.41 -0.97 17.21
CA GLY A 43 1.06 -0.47 17.39
C GLY A 43 0.67 0.62 16.39
N ARG A 44 1.51 0.96 15.41
CA ARG A 44 1.19 1.94 14.35
C ARG A 44 0.84 1.22 13.05
N ARG A 45 -0.16 1.77 12.35
CA ARG A 45 -0.60 1.32 11.04
C ARG A 45 -0.68 2.52 10.12
N PHE A 46 0.03 2.46 9.01
CA PHE A 46 -0.05 3.45 7.95
C PHE A 46 -1.10 3.00 6.96
N ILE A 47 -1.99 3.91 6.55
CA ILE A 47 -3.09 3.63 5.63
C ILE A 47 -3.07 4.71 4.57
N VAL A 48 -3.07 4.30 3.31
CA VAL A 48 -3.11 5.19 2.14
C VAL A 48 -4.33 4.85 1.30
N GLU A 49 -5.06 5.88 0.89
CA GLU A 49 -6.15 5.76 -0.07
C GLU A 49 -5.75 6.41 -1.40
N SER A 50 -6.02 5.73 -2.52
CA SER A 50 -5.69 6.22 -3.85
C SER A 50 -6.68 5.70 -4.89
N ASP A 51 -6.84 6.40 -6.00
CA ASP A 51 -7.52 5.90 -7.20
C ASP A 51 -6.69 4.86 -7.97
N ASP A 52 -5.37 4.84 -7.74
CA ASP A 52 -4.42 3.92 -8.34
C ASP A 52 -3.62 3.13 -7.29
N LEU A 53 -3.58 1.79 -7.43
CA LEU A 53 -2.96 0.87 -6.47
C LEU A 53 -1.45 1.10 -6.33
N LEU A 54 -0.77 1.29 -7.46
CA LEU A 54 0.68 1.51 -7.46
C LEU A 54 1.03 2.82 -6.76
N SER A 55 0.23 3.86 -6.98
CA SER A 55 0.39 5.16 -6.34
C SER A 55 0.24 5.06 -4.81
N ALA A 56 -0.72 4.26 -4.31
CA ALA A 56 -0.82 4.01 -2.88
C ALA A 56 0.40 3.26 -2.31
N PHE A 57 0.91 2.25 -3.02
CA PHE A 57 2.13 1.55 -2.60
C PHE A 57 3.38 2.45 -2.65
N ARG A 58 3.49 3.34 -3.62
CA ARG A 58 4.58 4.33 -3.70
C ARG A 58 4.59 5.30 -2.52
N GLU A 59 3.42 5.72 -2.05
CA GLU A 59 3.32 6.56 -0.85
C GLU A 59 3.81 5.81 0.40
N LEU A 60 3.48 4.52 0.53
CA LEU A 60 4.02 3.68 1.60
C LEU A 60 5.54 3.49 1.47
N GLU A 61 6.07 3.28 0.26
CA GLU A 61 7.51 3.21 0.01
C GLU A 61 8.20 4.49 0.46
N ALA A 62 7.70 5.67 0.03
CA ALA A 62 8.29 6.95 0.38
C ALA A 62 8.23 7.28 1.88
N THR A 63 7.26 6.71 2.60
CA THR A 63 7.04 6.98 4.03
C THR A 63 7.80 6.01 4.94
N LEU A 64 7.99 4.76 4.52
CA LEU A 64 8.40 3.66 5.40
C LEU A 64 9.75 3.03 5.06
N LEU A 65 10.29 3.28 3.86
CA LEU A 65 11.55 2.72 3.35
C LEU A 65 12.57 3.82 3.07
#